data_AF-A0A345BZP5-F1
#
_entry.id   AF-A0A345BZP5-F1
#
_cell.length_a   1.000
_cell.length_b   1.000
_cell.length_c   1.000
_cell.angle_alpha   90.00
_cell.angle_beta   90.00
_cell.angle_gamma   90.00
#
_symmetry.space_group_name_H-M   'P 1'
#
loop_
_entity.id
_entity.type
_entity.pdbx_description
1 polymer ?
#
loop_
_entity_poly.entity_id
_entity_poly.type
_entity_poly.pdbx_seq_one_letter_code
_entity_poly.pdbx_strand_id
1 'polypeptide(L)'
;MVIIANAVLFITLSLFIGIHILEAISDDQRPTLRIPKFLLPALAITMIVFSFIPVGLIAEQTAAISSEPFPSVLVSSLFEFNIGQGFVAFVCFLIIVLVARFTLKARSLLLLPVFGMILATSWSSHAASLSDQGYIFDVLHTTSALSWTGVLLIASFFSIGETRWLRFFQWFTPFAITMVLLLFVSGIGMLTFITPEYTNSWLLEYGQWQLLKHLLFIPLVFYGFAHGFIMKKRLDKPMKHGNKRRPRSSLQMESIVLVVVFVVTAIMAEQEPPHEVAQTLEFTDVSGLASQIIASNLLSGEMVLWTPNIPTILLAGAAITILIFLTYSVGTRRPFWLAPIYIALFVMTGYATLMIGADVETIAEDTPEDLSTEPIEVEVLNDSEATVGDEWTLQAEVTQENKPVEDADYVIFEVWHDEDEQGAMIDSVHAGNGIYEADFQFPDVSTVYIQPHVTARGMHRMPVHEVEVVDD
;
A
#
# COMPACT_ATOMS: atom_id res chain seq x y z
N MET A 1 -16.01 -1.18 -8.14
CA MET A 1 -16.12 0.25 -8.56
C MET A 1 -14.94 1.06 -8.04
N VAL A 2 -14.54 0.85 -6.78
CA VAL A 2 -13.47 1.59 -6.09
C VAL A 2 -12.09 1.45 -6.75
N ILE A 3 -11.68 0.25 -7.19
CA ILE A 3 -10.43 0.04 -7.98
C ILE A 3 -10.32 1.02 -9.15
N ILE A 4 -11.40 1.16 -9.94
CA ILE A 4 -11.43 2.08 -11.09
C ILE A 4 -11.31 3.52 -10.61
N ALA A 5 -11.96 3.86 -9.50
CA ALA A 5 -11.88 5.18 -8.92
C ALA A 5 -10.47 5.55 -8.47
N ASN A 6 -9.80 4.66 -7.75
CA ASN A 6 -8.41 4.84 -7.32
C ASN A 6 -7.47 4.96 -8.51
N ALA A 7 -7.61 4.11 -9.53
CA ALA A 7 -6.77 4.18 -10.73
C ALA A 7 -6.93 5.53 -11.46
N VAL A 8 -8.18 5.99 -11.62
CA VAL A 8 -8.47 7.30 -12.23
C VAL A 8 -7.93 8.44 -11.35
N LEU A 9 -8.07 8.35 -10.04
CA LEU A 9 -7.58 9.35 -9.10
C LEU A 9 -6.06 9.47 -9.16
N PHE A 10 -5.31 8.36 -9.10
CA PHE A 10 -3.83 8.38 -9.22
C PHE A 10 -3.37 9.01 -10.53
N ILE A 11 -4.00 8.64 -11.66
CA ILE A 11 -3.65 9.19 -12.98
C ILE A 11 -3.97 10.69 -13.05
N THR A 12 -5.17 11.10 -12.61
CA THR A 12 -5.61 12.49 -12.72
C THR A 12 -4.87 13.42 -11.77
N LEU A 13 -4.62 12.98 -10.53
CA LEU A 13 -3.82 13.70 -9.56
C LEU A 13 -2.37 13.82 -10.03
N SER A 14 -1.79 12.75 -10.59
CA SER A 14 -0.44 12.80 -11.18
C SER A 14 -0.35 13.80 -12.34
N LEU A 15 -1.32 13.80 -13.27
CA LEU A 15 -1.40 14.80 -14.35
C LEU A 15 -1.51 16.22 -13.78
N PHE A 16 -2.36 16.41 -12.77
CA PHE A 16 -2.57 17.71 -12.13
C PHE A 16 -1.27 18.22 -11.48
N ILE A 17 -0.57 17.38 -10.71
CA ILE A 17 0.73 17.69 -10.11
C ILE A 17 1.78 17.99 -11.20
N GLY A 18 1.84 17.16 -12.25
CA GLY A 18 2.76 17.34 -13.38
C GLY A 18 2.62 18.69 -14.07
N ILE A 19 1.38 19.18 -14.26
CA ILE A 19 1.11 20.52 -14.80
C ILE A 19 1.72 21.59 -13.89
N HIS A 20 1.46 21.52 -12.58
CA HIS A 20 1.91 22.53 -11.63
C HIS A 20 3.43 22.53 -11.42
N ILE A 21 4.07 21.35 -11.40
CA ILE A 21 5.54 21.25 -11.36
C ILE A 21 6.13 21.89 -12.61
N LEU A 22 5.64 21.53 -13.80
CA LEU A 22 6.17 22.09 -15.03
C LEU A 22 5.94 23.59 -15.12
N GLU A 23 4.82 24.13 -14.63
CA GLU A 23 4.54 25.57 -14.56
C GLU A 23 5.46 26.34 -13.61
N ALA A 24 6.04 25.67 -12.61
CA ALA A 24 7.07 26.24 -11.76
C ALA A 24 8.45 26.31 -12.44
N ILE A 25 8.66 25.53 -13.50
CA ILE A 25 9.90 25.52 -14.29
C ILE A 25 9.83 26.54 -15.42
N SER A 26 10.95 27.23 -15.69
CA SER A 26 11.04 28.23 -16.75
C SER A 26 10.85 27.61 -18.14
N ASP A 27 10.24 28.37 -19.06
CA ASP A 27 9.89 27.89 -20.40
C ASP A 27 11.09 27.45 -21.23
N ASP A 28 12.27 28.01 -20.99
CA ASP A 28 13.49 27.68 -21.72
C ASP A 28 14.11 26.34 -21.27
N GLN A 29 13.70 25.80 -20.11
CA GLN A 29 14.19 24.55 -19.50
C GLN A 29 13.28 23.35 -19.74
N ARG A 30 12.13 23.53 -20.41
CA ARG A 30 11.16 22.48 -20.71
C ARG A 30 10.85 22.41 -22.21
N PRO A 31 10.39 21.26 -22.75
CA PRO A 31 9.89 21.20 -24.12
C PRO A 31 8.69 22.14 -24.30
N THR A 32 8.38 22.51 -25.54
CA THR A 32 7.16 23.29 -25.82
C THR A 32 5.94 22.45 -25.45
N LEU A 33 5.13 22.88 -24.50
CA LEU A 33 3.92 22.16 -24.10
C LEU A 33 2.69 22.80 -24.74
N ARG A 34 1.74 21.97 -25.19
CA ARG A 34 0.40 22.41 -25.59
C ARG A 34 -0.64 21.66 -24.76
N ILE A 35 -0.87 22.17 -23.57
CA ILE A 35 -1.90 21.67 -22.67
C ILE A 35 -3.23 22.32 -23.07
N PRO A 36 -4.28 21.53 -23.38
CA PRO A 36 -5.61 22.08 -23.67
C PRO A 36 -6.16 22.85 -22.47
N LYS A 37 -6.80 24.00 -22.73
CA LYS A 37 -7.36 24.85 -21.66
C LYS A 37 -8.43 24.15 -20.81
N PHE A 38 -9.13 23.16 -21.38
CA PHE A 38 -10.15 22.38 -20.67
C PHE A 38 -9.55 21.29 -19.76
N LEU A 39 -8.26 20.94 -19.91
CA LEU A 39 -7.70 19.80 -19.21
C LEU A 39 -7.70 20.01 -17.69
N LEU A 40 -7.23 21.16 -17.21
CA LEU A 40 -7.17 21.44 -15.78
C LEU A 40 -8.55 21.39 -15.08
N PRO A 41 -9.62 22.07 -15.59
CA PRO A 41 -10.94 21.94 -14.98
C PRO A 41 -11.52 20.53 -15.12
N ALA A 42 -11.25 19.81 -16.22
CA ALA A 42 -11.68 18.42 -16.37
C ALA A 42 -11.00 17.51 -15.32
N LEU A 43 -9.70 17.66 -15.08
CA LEU A 43 -8.97 16.95 -14.03
C LEU A 43 -9.55 17.28 -12.65
N ALA A 44 -9.83 18.54 -12.35
CA ALA A 44 -10.41 18.94 -11.07
C ALA A 44 -11.77 18.29 -10.81
N ILE A 45 -12.69 18.33 -11.79
CA ILE A 45 -14.00 17.68 -11.68
C ILE A 45 -13.85 16.17 -11.53
N THR A 46 -12.96 15.56 -12.32
CA THR A 46 -12.72 14.11 -12.27
C THR A 46 -12.20 13.71 -10.89
N MET A 47 -11.22 14.42 -10.34
CA MET A 47 -10.68 14.13 -9.01
C MET A 47 -11.77 14.20 -7.94
N ILE A 48 -12.62 15.25 -7.93
CA ILE A 48 -13.72 15.37 -6.95
C ILE A 48 -14.68 14.19 -7.05
N VAL A 49 -15.12 13.85 -8.26
CA VAL A 49 -16.09 12.76 -8.47
C VAL A 49 -15.51 11.42 -8.03
N PHE A 50 -14.29 11.10 -8.46
CA PHE A 50 -13.70 9.79 -8.19
C PHE A 50 -13.16 9.66 -6.77
N SER A 51 -12.69 10.74 -6.12
CA SER A 51 -12.31 10.70 -4.70
C SER A 51 -13.53 10.60 -3.77
N PHE A 52 -14.73 10.97 -4.24
CA PHE A 52 -15.96 10.81 -3.45
C PHE A 52 -16.51 9.38 -3.47
N ILE A 53 -16.22 8.59 -4.51
CA ILE A 53 -16.80 7.24 -4.66
C ILE A 53 -16.58 6.35 -3.42
N PRO A 54 -15.36 6.20 -2.87
CA PRO A 54 -15.15 5.39 -1.67
C PRO A 54 -15.98 5.90 -0.48
N VAL A 55 -15.98 7.22 -0.24
CA VAL A 55 -16.73 7.85 0.86
C VAL A 55 -18.23 7.62 0.71
N GLY A 56 -18.76 7.80 -0.50
CA GLY A 56 -20.18 7.63 -0.80
C GLY A 56 -20.65 6.19 -0.63
N LEU A 57 -19.81 5.20 -1.01
CA LEU A 57 -20.13 3.78 -0.84
C LEU A 57 -20.13 3.38 0.63
N ILE A 58 -19.17 3.86 1.43
CA ILE A 58 -19.16 3.64 2.88
C ILE A 58 -20.42 4.24 3.50
N ALA A 59 -20.75 5.49 3.18
CA ALA A 59 -21.95 6.15 3.70
C ALA A 59 -23.25 5.42 3.29
N GLU A 60 -23.31 4.90 2.05
CA GLU A 60 -24.46 4.11 1.57
C GLU A 60 -24.59 2.78 2.33
N GLN A 61 -23.48 2.06 2.51
CA GLN A 61 -23.45 0.79 3.23
C GLN A 61 -23.79 0.97 4.71
N THR A 62 -23.21 1.97 5.37
CA THR A 62 -23.51 2.29 6.78
C THR A 62 -24.97 2.70 6.95
N ALA A 63 -25.55 3.50 6.05
CA ALA A 63 -26.96 3.86 6.09
C ALA A 63 -27.88 2.64 5.91
N ALA A 64 -27.50 1.71 5.04
CA ALA A 64 -28.25 0.48 4.83
C ALA A 64 -28.23 -0.44 6.06
N ILE A 65 -27.10 -0.52 6.77
CA ILE A 65 -26.94 -1.35 7.98
C ILE A 65 -27.65 -0.72 9.18
N SER A 66 -27.41 0.58 9.44
CA SER A 66 -27.98 1.30 10.59
C SER A 66 -29.46 1.67 10.43
N SER A 67 -30.06 1.51 9.25
CA SER A 67 -31.40 1.99 8.91
C SER A 67 -31.61 3.51 9.09
N GLU A 68 -30.53 4.28 9.17
CA GLU A 68 -30.54 5.74 9.25
C GLU A 68 -30.67 6.40 7.86
N PRO A 69 -31.23 7.62 7.74
CA PRO A 69 -31.30 8.32 6.47
C PRO A 69 -29.91 8.60 5.88
N PHE A 70 -29.69 8.25 4.61
CA PHE A 70 -28.40 8.48 3.92
C PHE A 70 -27.79 9.89 4.13
N PRO A 71 -28.54 11.01 4.12
CA PRO A 71 -27.95 12.33 4.35
C PRO A 71 -27.33 12.52 5.74
N SER A 72 -27.87 11.92 6.80
CA SER A 72 -27.29 12.04 8.15
C SER A 72 -25.98 11.25 8.24
N VAL A 73 -26.01 10.01 7.76
CA VAL A 73 -24.83 9.15 7.69
C VAL A 73 -23.74 9.77 6.82
N LEU A 74 -24.08 10.34 5.66
CA LEU A 74 -23.11 11.00 4.80
C LEU A 74 -22.40 12.18 5.51
N VAL A 75 -23.13 12.96 6.31
CA VAL A 75 -22.53 14.07 7.07
C VAL A 75 -21.57 13.51 8.12
N SER A 76 -21.98 12.50 8.89
CA SER A 76 -21.09 11.83 9.85
C SER A 76 -19.86 11.23 9.14
N SER A 77 -20.05 10.45 8.07
CA SER A 77 -18.97 9.89 7.25
C SER A 77 -17.97 10.93 6.77
N LEU A 78 -18.43 12.13 6.40
CA LEU A 78 -17.58 13.22 5.90
C LEU A 78 -16.75 13.92 6.98
N PHE A 79 -17.25 14.02 8.22
CA PHE A 79 -16.64 14.86 9.25
C PHE A 79 -16.09 14.09 10.45
N GLU A 80 -16.55 12.86 10.69
CA GLU A 80 -16.14 12.04 11.84
C GLU A 80 -15.11 10.97 11.46
N PHE A 81 -15.13 10.49 10.21
CA PHE A 81 -14.21 9.44 9.75
C PHE A 81 -13.03 10.01 8.96
N ASN A 82 -11.85 9.40 9.11
CA ASN A 82 -10.61 9.82 8.44
C ASN A 82 -10.76 9.90 6.91
N ILE A 83 -11.49 8.95 6.31
CA ILE A 83 -11.71 8.93 4.85
C ILE A 83 -12.52 10.14 4.35
N GLY A 84 -13.53 10.56 5.11
CA GLY A 84 -14.32 11.75 4.82
C GLY A 84 -13.55 13.03 5.05
N GLN A 85 -12.84 13.14 6.18
CA GLN A 85 -12.00 14.29 6.50
C GLN A 85 -10.91 14.49 5.45
N GLY A 86 -10.27 13.40 5.00
CA GLY A 86 -9.30 13.40 3.90
C GLY A 86 -9.91 13.91 2.59
N PHE A 87 -11.12 13.44 2.23
CA PHE A 87 -11.85 13.95 1.07
C PHE A 87 -12.17 15.45 1.17
N VAL A 88 -12.69 15.92 2.30
CA VAL A 88 -13.02 17.34 2.52
C VAL A 88 -11.76 18.21 2.43
N ALA A 89 -10.67 17.80 3.10
CA ALA A 89 -9.39 18.50 3.05
C ALA A 89 -8.85 18.55 1.61
N PHE A 90 -8.92 17.44 0.87
CA PHE A 90 -8.50 17.37 -0.53
C PHE A 90 -9.26 18.37 -1.41
N VAL A 91 -10.59 18.43 -1.28
CA VAL A 91 -11.43 19.38 -2.03
C VAL A 91 -11.12 20.82 -1.65
N CYS A 92 -10.92 21.12 -0.36
CA CYS A 92 -10.51 22.45 0.11
C CYS A 92 -9.19 22.88 -0.51
N PHE A 93 -8.16 22.03 -0.48
CA PHE A 93 -6.88 22.33 -1.11
C PHE A 93 -6.99 22.49 -2.63
N LEU A 94 -7.80 21.67 -3.30
CA LEU A 94 -8.07 21.82 -4.72
C LEU A 94 -8.71 23.19 -5.04
N ILE A 95 -9.70 23.62 -4.26
CA ILE A 95 -10.31 24.96 -4.41
C ILE A 95 -9.26 26.05 -4.19
N ILE A 96 -8.41 25.91 -3.18
CA ILE A 96 -7.30 26.85 -2.94
C ILE A 96 -6.39 26.93 -4.16
N VAL A 97 -5.99 25.80 -4.76
CA VAL A 97 -5.18 25.79 -6.00
C VAL A 97 -5.88 26.55 -7.13
N LEU A 98 -7.17 26.27 -7.37
CA LEU A 98 -7.94 26.86 -8.45
C LEU A 98 -8.11 28.38 -8.27
N VAL A 99 -8.39 28.85 -7.06
CA VAL A 99 -8.53 30.28 -6.73
C VAL A 99 -7.17 30.99 -6.77
N ALA A 100 -6.16 30.42 -6.12
CA ALA A 100 -4.82 30.99 -6.06
C ALA A 100 -4.18 31.16 -7.45
N ARG A 101 -4.61 30.36 -8.42
CA ARG A 101 -4.18 30.48 -9.82
C ARG A 101 -4.54 31.82 -10.47
N PHE A 102 -5.59 32.48 -10.00
CA PHE A 102 -6.00 33.81 -10.50
C PHE A 102 -5.33 34.97 -9.77
N THR A 103 -4.80 34.73 -8.56
CA THR A 103 -4.22 35.78 -7.71
C THR A 103 -2.69 35.77 -7.70
N LEU A 104 -2.07 34.60 -7.78
CA LEU A 104 -0.62 34.44 -7.68
C LEU A 104 0.09 34.70 -9.01
N LYS A 105 1.07 35.61 -8.98
CA LYS A 105 2.00 35.83 -10.11
C LYS A 105 3.04 34.72 -10.21
N ALA A 106 3.57 34.26 -9.07
CA ALA A 106 4.56 33.20 -9.02
C ALA A 106 3.87 31.82 -9.02
N ARG A 107 3.97 31.10 -10.15
CA ARG A 107 3.31 29.80 -10.33
C ARG A 107 3.86 28.70 -9.40
N SER A 108 5.11 28.81 -8.98
CA SER A 108 5.73 27.87 -8.03
C SER A 108 5.02 27.79 -6.67
N LEU A 109 4.37 28.87 -6.23
CA LEU A 109 3.63 28.91 -4.96
C LEU A 109 2.39 28.02 -4.97
N LEU A 110 1.88 27.61 -6.16
CA LEU A 110 0.77 26.66 -6.26
C LEU A 110 1.16 25.25 -5.82
N LEU A 111 2.46 24.92 -5.74
CA LEU A 111 2.93 23.62 -5.29
C LEU A 111 2.61 23.36 -3.80
N LEU A 112 2.47 24.41 -2.99
CA LEU A 112 2.14 24.26 -1.57
C LEU A 112 0.72 23.71 -1.35
N PRO A 113 -0.36 24.31 -1.88
CA PRO A 113 -1.69 23.72 -1.76
C PRO A 113 -1.83 22.40 -2.54
N VAL A 114 -1.07 22.20 -3.64
CA VAL A 114 -1.00 20.88 -4.30
C VAL A 114 -0.40 19.81 -3.36
N PHE A 115 0.64 20.15 -2.59
CA PHE A 115 1.17 19.25 -1.56
C PHE A 115 0.14 19.00 -0.45
N GLY A 116 -0.65 20.01 -0.07
CA GLY A 116 -1.79 19.84 0.83
C GLY A 116 -2.81 18.81 0.34
N MET A 117 -3.06 18.72 -0.97
CA MET A 117 -3.90 17.66 -1.54
C MET A 117 -3.30 16.27 -1.30
N ILE A 118 -1.98 16.11 -1.40
CA ILE A 118 -1.31 14.82 -1.15
C ILE A 118 -1.39 14.43 0.32
N LEU A 119 -1.15 15.39 1.23
CA LEU A 119 -1.34 15.17 2.67
C LEU A 119 -2.77 14.69 2.98
N ALA A 120 -3.76 15.33 2.36
CA ALA A 120 -5.17 14.96 2.54
C ALA A 120 -5.49 13.55 2.02
N THR A 121 -4.93 13.14 0.87
CA THR A 121 -5.12 11.77 0.36
C THR A 121 -4.41 10.71 1.21
N SER A 122 -3.24 11.05 1.75
CA SER A 122 -2.49 10.13 2.61
C SER A 122 -3.10 9.99 4.00
N TRP A 123 -3.91 10.96 4.46
CA TRP A 123 -4.57 10.91 5.76
C TRP A 123 -5.53 9.72 5.90
N SER A 124 -6.11 9.29 4.77
CA SER A 124 -7.03 8.16 4.72
C SER A 124 -6.40 6.88 4.17
N SER A 125 -5.07 6.76 4.15
CA SER A 125 -4.40 5.57 3.63
C SER A 125 -4.29 4.47 4.69
N HIS A 126 -4.21 3.21 4.26
CA HIS A 126 -4.00 2.06 5.14
C HIS A 126 -2.72 2.22 6.00
N ALA A 127 -1.66 2.81 5.44
CA ALA A 127 -0.44 3.05 6.22
C ALA A 127 -0.68 4.05 7.36
N ALA A 128 -1.54 5.05 7.14
CA ALA A 128 -1.85 6.07 8.12
C ALA A 128 -2.72 5.54 9.28
N SER A 129 -3.56 4.53 9.04
CA SER A 129 -4.34 3.90 10.11
C SER A 129 -3.48 3.00 11.01
N LEU A 130 -2.33 2.53 10.53
CA LEU A 130 -1.44 1.64 11.29
C LEU A 130 -0.48 2.40 12.21
N SER A 131 0.04 3.56 11.77
CA SER A 131 0.88 4.41 12.61
C SER A 131 1.12 5.80 12.01
N ASP A 132 1.53 6.75 12.85
CA ASP A 132 2.02 8.07 12.43
C ASP A 132 3.21 7.95 11.47
N GLN A 133 4.10 6.97 11.68
CA GLN A 133 5.24 6.73 10.78
C GLN A 133 4.78 6.20 9.42
N GLY A 134 3.76 5.33 9.41
CA GLY A 134 3.12 4.83 8.20
C GLY A 134 2.53 5.96 7.37
N TYR A 135 1.87 6.94 8.01
CA TYR A 135 1.42 8.16 7.34
C TYR A 135 2.57 8.95 6.69
N ILE A 136 3.67 9.18 7.41
CA ILE A 136 4.84 9.90 6.87
C ILE A 136 5.44 9.17 5.66
N PHE A 137 5.60 7.85 5.75
CA PHE A 137 6.12 7.07 4.64
C PHE A 137 5.17 7.10 3.44
N ASP A 138 3.87 6.99 3.64
CA ASP A 138 2.89 7.11 2.56
C ASP A 138 2.90 8.49 1.90
N VAL A 139 2.98 9.58 2.67
CA VAL A 139 3.11 10.95 2.13
C VAL A 139 4.35 11.06 1.23
N LEU A 140 5.50 10.55 1.70
CA LEU A 140 6.74 10.57 0.92
C LEU A 140 6.62 9.70 -0.34
N HIS A 141 6.03 8.52 -0.23
CA HIS A 141 5.83 7.58 -1.31
C HIS A 141 4.92 8.18 -2.39
N THR A 142 3.73 8.59 -1.99
CA THR A 142 2.70 9.16 -2.86
C THR A 142 3.16 10.47 -3.50
N THR A 143 3.82 11.36 -2.75
CA THR A 143 4.42 12.59 -3.32
C THR A 143 5.41 12.26 -4.42
N SER A 144 6.29 11.30 -4.17
CA SER A 144 7.36 10.95 -5.11
C SER A 144 6.82 10.25 -6.35
N ALA A 145 5.86 9.32 -6.18
CA ALA A 145 5.20 8.59 -7.26
C ALA A 145 4.45 9.53 -8.20
N LEU A 146 3.60 10.39 -7.64
CA LEU A 146 2.74 11.27 -8.41
C LEU A 146 3.53 12.38 -9.10
N SER A 147 4.56 12.92 -8.44
CA SER A 147 5.40 14.00 -8.99
C SER A 147 6.28 13.52 -10.14
N TRP A 148 6.96 12.37 -9.98
CA TRP A 148 7.79 11.80 -11.06
C TRP A 148 6.94 11.43 -12.28
N THR A 149 5.86 10.69 -12.04
CA THR A 149 4.94 10.25 -13.10
C THR A 149 4.25 11.42 -13.79
N GLY A 150 3.87 12.44 -13.02
CA GLY A 150 3.13 13.59 -13.52
C GLY A 150 3.95 14.40 -14.51
N VAL A 151 5.20 14.69 -14.16
CA VAL A 151 6.12 15.40 -15.05
C VAL A 151 6.35 14.60 -16.34
N LEU A 152 6.53 13.28 -16.26
CA LEU A 152 6.71 12.42 -17.43
C LEU A 152 5.46 12.38 -18.32
N LEU A 153 4.27 12.19 -17.74
CA LEU A 153 3.00 12.16 -18.49
C LEU A 153 2.78 13.46 -19.24
N ILE A 154 2.94 14.61 -18.58
CA ILE A 154 2.73 15.91 -19.22
C ILE A 154 3.81 16.19 -20.27
N ALA A 155 5.09 15.98 -19.95
CA ALA A 155 6.19 16.22 -20.88
C ALA A 155 6.11 15.30 -22.11
N SER A 156 5.72 14.04 -21.95
CA SER A 156 5.71 13.06 -23.05
C SER A 156 4.49 13.17 -23.96
N PHE A 157 3.29 13.38 -23.41
CA PHE A 157 2.06 13.42 -24.20
C PHE A 157 1.73 14.81 -24.74
N PHE A 158 2.07 15.88 -24.02
CA PHE A 158 1.67 17.26 -24.37
C PHE A 158 2.80 18.10 -24.98
N SER A 159 4.00 17.55 -25.15
CA SER A 159 5.07 18.25 -25.87
C SER A 159 4.83 18.32 -27.38
N ILE A 160 5.24 19.44 -27.99
CA ILE A 160 5.23 19.67 -29.42
C ILE A 160 6.65 19.89 -29.93
N GLY A 161 7.03 19.12 -30.95
CA GLY A 161 8.36 19.14 -31.53
C GLY A 161 9.38 18.37 -30.69
N GLU A 162 10.65 18.51 -31.06
CA GLU A 162 11.77 17.79 -30.45
C GLU A 162 12.87 18.75 -29.95
N THR A 163 12.46 19.95 -29.54
CA THR A 163 13.36 21.01 -29.06
C THR A 163 13.47 21.00 -27.54
N ARG A 164 14.58 21.52 -27.00
CA ARG A 164 14.82 21.73 -25.56
C ARG A 164 14.89 20.49 -24.66
N TRP A 165 14.77 19.27 -25.20
CA TRP A 165 14.90 18.03 -24.43
C TRP A 165 16.20 17.92 -23.62
N LEU A 166 17.33 18.40 -24.14
CA LEU A 166 18.59 18.38 -23.40
C LEU A 166 18.52 19.21 -22.11
N ARG A 167 17.90 20.40 -22.17
CA ARG A 167 17.70 21.27 -21.00
C ARG A 167 16.70 20.66 -20.02
N PHE A 168 15.63 20.06 -20.54
CA PHE A 168 14.70 19.28 -19.73
C PHE A 168 15.41 18.19 -18.93
N PHE A 169 16.25 17.37 -19.59
CA PHE A 169 17.00 16.32 -18.89
C PHE A 169 18.04 16.87 -17.89
N GLN A 170 18.48 18.13 -17.98
CA GLN A 170 19.46 18.68 -17.04
C GLN A 170 18.88 18.83 -15.62
N TRP A 171 17.65 19.31 -15.48
CA TRP A 171 16.98 19.42 -14.19
C TRP A 171 16.12 18.19 -13.88
N PHE A 172 15.52 17.55 -14.89
CA PHE A 172 14.63 16.43 -14.68
C PHE A 172 15.38 15.18 -14.21
N THR A 173 16.61 14.93 -14.69
CA THR A 173 17.38 13.75 -14.25
C THR A 173 17.65 13.75 -12.74
N PRO A 174 18.24 14.81 -12.13
CA PRO A 174 18.41 14.83 -10.67
C PRO A 174 17.07 14.80 -9.92
N PHE A 175 16.04 15.49 -10.42
CA PHE A 175 14.69 15.42 -9.84
C PHE A 175 14.14 13.99 -9.82
N ALA A 176 14.19 13.27 -10.95
CA ALA A 176 13.71 11.90 -11.07
C ALA A 176 14.51 10.94 -10.17
N ILE A 177 15.84 11.09 -10.10
CA ILE A 177 16.67 10.29 -9.18
C ILE A 177 16.23 10.54 -7.73
N THR A 178 16.01 11.80 -7.32
CA THR A 178 15.52 12.09 -5.96
C THR A 178 14.16 11.45 -5.70
N MET A 179 13.20 11.56 -6.63
CA MET A 179 11.88 10.93 -6.47
C MET A 179 11.98 9.40 -6.39
N VAL A 180 12.80 8.76 -7.23
CA VAL A 180 12.99 7.30 -7.21
C VAL A 180 13.66 6.84 -5.91
N LEU A 181 14.64 7.58 -5.40
CA LEU A 181 15.27 7.28 -4.10
C LEU A 181 14.28 7.42 -2.95
N LEU A 182 13.49 8.50 -2.93
CA LEU A 182 12.44 8.68 -1.94
C LEU A 182 11.38 7.58 -2.02
N LEU A 183 10.96 7.17 -3.23
CA LEU A 183 10.07 6.04 -3.44
C LEU A 183 10.62 4.74 -2.89
N PHE A 184 11.91 4.47 -3.11
CA PHE A 184 12.55 3.27 -2.63
C PHE A 184 12.63 3.23 -1.10
N VAL A 185 13.09 4.33 -0.48
CA VAL A 185 13.21 4.42 0.99
C VAL A 185 11.83 4.37 1.65
N SER A 186 10.88 5.17 1.18
CA SER A 186 9.51 5.15 1.72
C SER A 186 8.80 3.83 1.45
N GLY A 187 9.03 3.21 0.29
CA GLY A 187 8.49 1.89 -0.04
C GLY A 187 8.96 0.82 0.93
N ILE A 188 10.27 0.75 1.20
CA ILE A 188 10.82 -0.16 2.23
C ILE A 188 10.24 0.14 3.60
N GLY A 189 10.13 1.42 3.98
CA GLY A 189 9.50 1.83 5.22
C GLY A 189 8.05 1.35 5.32
N MET A 190 7.26 1.47 4.26
CA MET A 190 5.87 0.97 4.23
C MET A 190 5.80 -0.56 4.31
N LEU A 191 6.77 -1.29 3.72
CA LEU A 191 6.78 -2.76 3.77
C LEU A 191 6.82 -3.27 5.22
N THR A 192 7.54 -2.60 6.12
CA THR A 192 7.64 -3.06 7.52
C THR A 192 6.34 -2.95 8.30
N PHE A 193 5.38 -2.13 7.84
CA PHE A 193 4.06 -1.99 8.49
C PHE A 193 2.99 -2.80 7.78
N ILE A 194 3.00 -2.79 6.44
CA ILE A 194 1.90 -3.35 5.65
C ILE A 194 2.10 -4.83 5.35
N THR A 195 3.35 -5.26 5.13
CA THR A 195 3.68 -6.65 4.73
C THR A 195 5.02 -7.08 5.33
N PRO A 196 5.11 -7.25 6.66
CA PRO A 196 6.34 -7.65 7.32
C PRO A 196 6.79 -9.05 6.85
N GLU A 197 5.85 -9.96 6.59
CA GLU A 197 6.10 -11.29 6.04
C GLU A 197 6.11 -11.32 4.51
N TYR A 198 7.05 -10.58 3.90
CA TYR A 198 7.04 -10.34 2.45
C TYR A 198 6.98 -11.62 1.59
N THR A 199 7.74 -12.66 1.92
CA THR A 199 7.75 -13.91 1.12
C THR A 199 6.51 -14.77 1.36
N ASN A 200 6.05 -14.88 2.62
CA ASN A 200 4.81 -15.58 2.94
C ASN A 200 3.62 -14.93 2.23
N SER A 201 3.61 -13.59 2.14
CA SER A 201 2.54 -12.83 1.50
C SER A 201 2.31 -13.24 0.04
N TRP A 202 3.27 -13.91 -0.62
CA TRP A 202 3.09 -14.47 -1.96
C TRP A 202 1.98 -15.51 -2.02
N LEU A 203 1.55 -16.10 -0.90
CA LEU A 203 0.37 -16.97 -0.87
C LEU A 203 -0.94 -16.18 -1.05
N LEU A 204 -0.96 -14.88 -0.78
CA LEU A 204 -2.15 -14.03 -0.81
C LEU A 204 -2.21 -13.17 -2.07
N GLU A 205 -3.43 -12.75 -2.47
CA GLU A 205 -3.61 -11.87 -3.63
C GLU A 205 -2.85 -10.55 -3.49
N TYR A 206 -2.87 -9.96 -2.29
CA TYR A 206 -2.14 -8.73 -2.00
C TYR A 206 -0.64 -8.86 -2.33
N GLY A 207 0.02 -9.90 -1.82
CA GLY A 207 1.47 -10.09 -2.03
C GLY A 207 1.81 -10.41 -3.48
N GLN A 208 0.92 -11.08 -4.21
CA GLN A 208 1.06 -11.31 -5.65
C GLN A 208 1.04 -10.00 -6.46
N TRP A 209 0.10 -9.10 -6.17
CA TRP A 209 0.06 -7.78 -6.81
C TRP A 209 1.22 -6.89 -6.37
N GLN A 210 1.64 -6.99 -5.11
CA GLN A 210 2.82 -6.30 -4.59
C GLN A 210 4.08 -6.75 -5.32
N LEU A 211 4.26 -8.06 -5.50
CA LEU A 211 5.39 -8.59 -6.25
C LEU A 211 5.37 -8.12 -7.71
N LEU A 212 4.21 -8.16 -8.36
CA LEU A 212 4.04 -7.66 -9.72
C LEU A 212 4.42 -6.17 -9.81
N LYS A 213 4.03 -5.36 -8.83
CA LYS A 213 4.41 -3.94 -8.72
C LYS A 213 5.93 -3.77 -8.66
N HIS A 214 6.62 -4.54 -7.82
CA HIS A 214 8.09 -4.51 -7.73
C HIS A 214 8.75 -4.93 -9.05
N LEU A 215 8.27 -6.00 -9.69
CA LEU A 215 8.79 -6.50 -10.97
C LEU A 215 8.55 -5.51 -12.13
N LEU A 216 7.46 -4.73 -12.11
CA LEU A 216 7.23 -3.65 -13.06
C LEU A 216 8.16 -2.45 -12.81
N PHE A 217 8.46 -2.16 -11.54
CA PHE A 217 9.27 -1.02 -11.15
C PHE A 217 10.76 -1.17 -11.51
N ILE A 218 11.33 -2.38 -11.37
CA ILE A 218 12.75 -2.64 -11.70
C ILE A 218 13.11 -2.21 -13.13
N PRO A 219 12.51 -2.75 -14.20
CA PRO A 219 12.88 -2.40 -15.56
C PRO A 219 12.57 -0.94 -15.89
N LEU A 220 11.57 -0.34 -15.23
CA LEU A 220 11.25 1.06 -15.34
C LEU A 220 12.37 1.96 -14.79
N VAL A 221 12.94 1.66 -13.62
CA VAL A 221 14.08 2.41 -13.07
C VAL A 221 15.30 2.33 -13.99
N PHE A 222 15.61 1.15 -14.52
CA PHE A 222 16.71 0.99 -15.49
C PHE A 222 16.43 1.74 -16.80
N TYR A 223 15.18 1.73 -17.27
CA TYR A 223 14.75 2.49 -18.44
C TYR A 223 14.94 3.99 -18.20
N GLY A 224 14.42 4.55 -17.10
CA GLY A 224 14.58 5.95 -16.73
C GLY A 224 16.05 6.35 -16.53
N PHE A 225 16.88 5.48 -15.95
CA PHE A 225 18.33 5.68 -15.87
C PHE A 225 18.97 5.74 -17.27
N ALA A 226 18.56 4.86 -18.19
CA ALA A 226 18.99 4.95 -19.58
C ALA A 226 18.60 6.28 -20.23
N HIS A 227 17.46 6.90 -19.90
CA HIS A 227 17.14 8.25 -20.36
C HIS A 227 18.06 9.31 -19.77
N GLY A 228 18.24 9.30 -18.44
CA GLY A 228 19.05 10.29 -17.74
C GLY A 228 20.49 10.38 -18.23
N PHE A 229 21.09 9.23 -18.60
CA PHE A 229 22.51 9.14 -18.97
C PHE A 229 22.73 8.82 -20.45
N ILE A 230 22.11 7.77 -20.98
CA ILE A 230 22.35 7.28 -22.34
C ILE A 230 21.65 8.17 -23.37
N MET A 231 20.35 8.48 -23.18
CA MET A 231 19.61 9.36 -24.08
C MET A 231 20.19 10.78 -24.05
N LYS A 232 20.51 11.30 -22.86
CA LYS A 232 21.20 12.60 -22.72
C LYS A 232 22.50 12.66 -23.53
N LYS A 233 23.39 11.67 -23.38
CA LYS A 233 24.64 11.57 -24.17
C LYS A 233 24.40 11.44 -25.67
N ARG A 234 23.32 10.78 -26.09
CA ARG A 234 22.91 10.67 -27.51
C ARG A 234 22.43 12.03 -28.05
N LEU A 235 21.74 12.82 -27.24
CA LEU A 235 21.24 14.15 -27.60
C LEU A 235 22.35 15.22 -27.70
N ASP A 236 23.48 15.03 -27.04
CA ASP A 236 24.64 15.93 -27.18
C ASP A 236 25.37 15.77 -28.52
N LYS A 237 25.31 14.61 -29.17
CA LYS A 237 26.08 14.35 -30.42
C LYS A 237 25.41 14.95 -31.65
N PRO A 238 26.11 15.74 -32.50
CA PRO A 238 25.51 16.39 -33.66
C PRO A 238 24.78 15.40 -34.58
N MET A 239 23.64 15.83 -35.13
CA MET A 239 22.79 15.04 -36.02
C MET A 239 23.61 14.59 -37.25
N LYS A 240 23.94 13.31 -37.36
CA LYS A 240 24.34 12.71 -38.64
C LYS A 240 23.08 12.41 -39.45
N HIS A 241 23.11 12.74 -40.75
CA HIS A 241 22.04 12.65 -41.74
C HIS A 241 20.92 11.63 -41.45
N GLY A 242 19.66 12.10 -41.45
CA GLY A 242 18.43 11.29 -41.32
C GLY A 242 18.00 10.91 -39.90
N ASN A 243 18.80 11.23 -38.88
CA ASN A 243 18.62 10.73 -37.52
C ASN A 243 17.66 11.63 -36.70
N LYS A 244 16.34 11.44 -36.82
CA LYS A 244 15.35 12.14 -35.96
C LYS A 244 15.55 11.71 -34.51
N ARG A 245 16.01 12.64 -33.66
CA ARG A 245 16.00 12.51 -32.20
C ARG A 245 14.54 12.53 -31.76
N ARG A 246 14.01 11.40 -31.25
CA ARG A 246 12.63 11.33 -30.74
C ARG A 246 12.56 10.91 -29.27
N PRO A 247 13.08 11.72 -28.32
CA PRO A 247 12.90 11.47 -26.89
C PRO A 247 11.42 11.30 -26.50
N ARG A 248 10.53 12.08 -27.11
CA ARG A 248 9.10 12.08 -26.81
C ARG A 248 8.50 10.67 -26.80
N SER A 249 8.64 9.94 -27.90
CA SER A 249 8.05 8.60 -28.04
C SER A 249 8.61 7.59 -27.04
N SER A 250 9.85 7.77 -26.59
CA SER A 250 10.45 6.90 -25.59
C SER A 250 9.89 7.20 -24.19
N LEU A 251 9.78 8.48 -23.83
CA LEU A 251 9.20 8.90 -22.55
C LEU A 251 7.70 8.58 -22.46
N GLN A 252 7.00 8.52 -23.60
CA GLN A 252 5.62 8.03 -23.65
C GLN A 252 5.52 6.57 -23.20
N MET A 253 6.48 5.72 -23.58
CA MET A 253 6.50 4.31 -23.16
C MET A 253 6.75 4.19 -21.65
N GLU A 254 7.69 4.98 -21.12
CA GLU A 254 7.93 5.07 -19.67
C GLU A 254 6.67 5.48 -18.91
N SER A 255 5.98 6.51 -19.41
CA SER A 255 4.74 7.02 -18.81
C SER A 255 3.59 6.00 -18.86
N ILE A 256 3.48 5.21 -19.94
CA ILE A 256 2.45 4.16 -20.04
C ILE A 256 2.70 3.06 -18.99
N VAL A 257 3.96 2.67 -18.78
CA VAL A 257 4.32 1.66 -17.76
C VAL A 257 4.01 2.19 -16.36
N LEU A 258 4.29 3.46 -16.07
CA LEU A 258 3.90 4.10 -14.82
C LEU A 258 2.38 4.11 -14.60
N VAL A 259 1.59 4.31 -15.65
CA VAL A 259 0.12 4.18 -15.57
C VAL A 259 -0.29 2.74 -15.24
N VAL A 260 0.37 1.74 -15.82
CA VAL A 260 0.14 0.33 -15.45
C VAL A 260 0.48 0.08 -13.97
N VAL A 261 1.57 0.66 -13.46
CA VAL A 261 1.93 0.60 -12.04
C VAL A 261 0.84 1.23 -11.16
N PHE A 262 0.25 2.36 -11.56
CA PHE A 262 -0.90 2.94 -10.84
C PHE A 262 -2.14 2.04 -10.86
N VAL A 263 -2.42 1.35 -11.97
CA VAL A 263 -3.54 0.40 -12.02
C VAL A 263 -3.28 -0.77 -11.08
N VAL A 264 -2.07 -1.35 -11.08
CA VAL A 264 -1.69 -2.39 -10.12
C VAL A 264 -1.83 -1.89 -8.68
N THR A 265 -1.35 -0.68 -8.39
CA THR A 265 -1.45 -0.07 -7.07
C THR A 265 -2.91 0.16 -6.65
N ALA A 266 -3.79 0.52 -7.59
CA ALA A 266 -5.22 0.70 -7.32
C ALA A 266 -5.95 -0.61 -7.07
N ILE A 267 -5.50 -1.72 -7.68
CA ILE A 267 -6.01 -3.06 -7.36
C ILE A 267 -5.54 -3.47 -5.96
N MET A 268 -4.25 -3.25 -5.65
CA MET A 268 -3.70 -3.54 -4.32
C MET A 268 -4.38 -2.77 -3.19
N ALA A 269 -4.76 -1.51 -3.43
CA ALA A 269 -5.36 -0.65 -2.42
C ALA A 269 -6.73 -1.12 -1.92
N GLU A 270 -7.36 -2.05 -2.65
CA GLU A 270 -8.67 -2.66 -2.32
C GLU A 270 -8.53 -4.08 -1.78
N GLN A 271 -7.30 -4.55 -1.57
CA GLN A 271 -7.01 -5.86 -1.02
C GLN A 271 -6.61 -5.69 0.45
N GLU A 272 -6.96 -6.67 1.28
CA GLU A 272 -6.57 -6.67 2.69
C GLU A 272 -5.04 -6.82 2.79
N PRO A 273 -4.36 -5.88 3.48
CA PRO A 273 -2.92 -5.97 3.65
C PRO A 273 -2.56 -7.10 4.62
N PRO A 274 -1.64 -8.01 4.25
CA PRO A 274 -1.29 -9.13 5.09
C PRO A 274 -0.24 -8.72 6.12
N HIS A 275 -0.71 -8.49 7.34
CA HIS A 275 0.14 -8.30 8.51
C HIS A 275 0.68 -9.65 9.00
N GLU A 276 -0.22 -10.62 9.19
CA GLU A 276 0.08 -12.02 9.54
C GLU A 276 -0.53 -12.94 8.49
N VAL A 277 0.31 -13.63 7.71
CA VAL A 277 -0.15 -14.34 6.52
C VAL A 277 -0.92 -15.61 6.89
N ALA A 278 -0.44 -16.34 7.90
CA ALA A 278 -1.08 -17.57 8.36
C ALA A 278 -2.52 -17.31 8.84
N GLN A 279 -2.72 -16.29 9.69
CA GLN A 279 -4.04 -15.87 10.16
C GLN A 279 -4.94 -15.43 8.99
N THR A 280 -4.41 -14.64 8.06
CA THR A 280 -5.19 -14.18 6.89
C THR A 280 -5.68 -15.35 6.02
N LEU A 281 -4.89 -16.43 5.92
CA LEU A 281 -5.24 -17.65 5.18
C LEU A 281 -6.32 -18.51 5.87
N GLU A 282 -6.67 -18.24 7.13
CA GLU A 282 -7.82 -18.88 7.79
C GLU A 282 -9.16 -18.37 7.24
N PHE A 283 -9.18 -17.11 6.79
CA PHE A 283 -10.39 -16.43 6.30
C PHE A 283 -10.40 -16.24 4.79
N THR A 284 -9.27 -16.42 4.12
CA THR A 284 -9.11 -16.19 2.68
C THR A 284 -8.44 -17.36 1.97
N ASP A 285 -8.87 -17.62 0.73
CA ASP A 285 -8.24 -18.64 -0.09
C ASP A 285 -6.84 -18.21 -0.56
N VAL A 286 -5.93 -19.18 -0.68
CA VAL A 286 -4.64 -18.98 -1.34
C VAL A 286 -4.86 -18.44 -2.76
N SER A 287 -4.07 -17.44 -3.14
CA SER A 287 -4.12 -16.84 -4.47
C SER A 287 -4.07 -17.91 -5.57
N GLY A 288 -4.95 -17.80 -6.57
CA GLY A 288 -5.08 -18.82 -7.62
C GLY A 288 -3.82 -19.09 -8.45
N LEU A 289 -2.85 -18.16 -8.49
CA LEU A 289 -1.53 -18.40 -9.09
C LEU A 289 -0.57 -19.10 -8.13
N ALA A 290 -0.59 -18.71 -6.85
CA ALA A 290 0.24 -19.31 -5.81
C ALA A 290 -0.16 -20.77 -5.57
N SER A 291 -1.46 -21.07 -5.52
CA SER A 291 -1.99 -22.43 -5.28
C SER A 291 -1.61 -23.47 -6.34
N GLN A 292 -1.15 -23.03 -7.52
CA GLN A 292 -0.67 -23.91 -8.57
C GLN A 292 0.84 -24.21 -8.46
N ILE A 293 1.58 -23.42 -7.70
CA ILE A 293 3.06 -23.41 -7.74
C ILE A 293 3.66 -23.64 -6.35
N ILE A 294 3.15 -22.94 -5.33
CA ILE A 294 3.58 -23.03 -3.93
C ILE A 294 2.62 -23.99 -3.22
N ALA A 295 3.15 -24.82 -2.32
CA ALA A 295 2.33 -25.68 -1.47
C ALA A 295 1.28 -24.83 -0.72
N SER A 296 0.03 -25.29 -0.70
CA SER A 296 -1.13 -24.45 -0.33
C SER A 296 -1.36 -24.30 1.18
N ASN A 297 -0.71 -25.11 2.01
CA ASN A 297 -0.96 -25.14 3.45
C ASN A 297 0.28 -24.61 4.16
N LEU A 298 0.23 -23.35 4.60
CA LEU A 298 1.24 -22.76 5.46
C LEU A 298 0.77 -22.95 6.92
N LEU A 299 1.47 -23.79 7.68
CA LEU A 299 1.21 -23.97 9.11
C LEU A 299 2.01 -22.95 9.95
N SER A 300 1.62 -22.72 11.20
CA SER A 300 2.43 -21.93 12.14
C SER A 300 3.84 -22.53 12.28
N GLY A 301 4.87 -21.70 12.11
CA GLY A 301 6.28 -22.12 12.11
C GLY A 301 6.82 -22.53 10.73
N GLU A 302 5.99 -22.51 9.69
CA GLU A 302 6.42 -22.65 8.30
C GLU A 302 6.56 -21.28 7.64
N MET A 303 7.51 -21.17 6.71
CA MET A 303 7.69 -19.95 5.91
C MET A 303 7.96 -20.29 4.46
N VAL A 304 7.57 -19.37 3.57
CA VAL A 304 7.90 -19.46 2.15
C VAL A 304 9.36 -19.03 1.97
N LEU A 305 10.22 -19.98 1.64
CA LEU A 305 11.61 -19.75 1.30
C LEU A 305 11.81 -19.79 -0.22
N TRP A 306 12.70 -18.93 -0.71
CA TRP A 306 13.12 -18.98 -2.10
C TRP A 306 14.44 -19.75 -2.22
N THR A 307 14.42 -20.88 -2.93
CA THR A 307 15.59 -21.73 -3.15
C THR A 307 16.09 -21.67 -4.60
N PRO A 308 17.41 -21.50 -4.82
CA PRO A 308 17.97 -21.52 -6.16
C PRO A 308 18.04 -22.96 -6.70
N ASN A 309 17.49 -23.16 -7.89
CA ASN A 309 17.57 -24.40 -8.64
C ASN A 309 17.97 -24.10 -10.10
N ILE A 310 18.32 -25.13 -10.88
CA ILE A 310 18.81 -24.93 -12.26
C ILE A 310 17.80 -24.12 -13.10
N PRO A 311 16.49 -24.45 -13.13
CA PRO A 311 15.49 -23.62 -13.80
C PRO A 311 15.47 -22.16 -13.35
N THR A 312 15.45 -21.88 -12.05
CA THR A 312 15.37 -20.51 -11.54
C THR A 312 16.62 -19.71 -11.85
N ILE A 313 17.81 -20.31 -11.79
CA ILE A 313 19.08 -19.67 -12.20
C ILE A 313 19.07 -19.31 -13.69
N LEU A 314 18.57 -20.21 -14.55
CA LEU A 314 18.48 -19.95 -15.99
C LEU A 314 17.47 -18.84 -16.31
N LEU A 315 16.30 -18.86 -15.66
CA LEU A 315 15.29 -17.82 -15.80
C LEU A 315 15.77 -16.46 -15.28
N ALA A 316 16.49 -16.43 -14.15
CA ALA A 316 17.12 -15.23 -13.62
C ALA A 316 18.14 -14.66 -14.62
N GLY A 317 18.99 -15.52 -15.21
CA GLY A 317 19.94 -15.12 -16.25
C GLY A 317 19.24 -14.55 -17.51
N ALA A 318 18.11 -15.14 -17.91
CA ALA A 318 17.28 -14.63 -18.99
C ALA A 318 16.67 -13.25 -18.66
N ALA A 319 16.12 -13.08 -17.45
CA ALA A 319 15.55 -11.81 -16.98
C ALA A 319 16.61 -10.69 -16.98
N ILE A 320 17.82 -10.96 -16.45
CA ILE A 320 18.94 -10.02 -16.47
C ILE A 320 19.33 -9.65 -17.90
N THR A 321 19.38 -10.65 -18.79
CA THR A 321 19.71 -10.43 -20.21
C THR A 321 18.66 -9.53 -20.89
N ILE A 322 17.38 -9.76 -20.63
CA ILE A 322 16.27 -8.92 -21.12
C ILE A 322 16.41 -7.48 -20.62
N LEU A 323 16.72 -7.29 -19.33
CA LEU A 323 16.92 -5.98 -18.72
C LEU A 323 18.09 -5.21 -19.34
N ILE A 324 19.21 -5.90 -19.62
CA ILE A 324 20.37 -5.33 -20.32
C ILE A 324 19.97 -4.90 -21.73
N PHE A 325 19.24 -5.74 -22.47
CA PHE A 325 18.76 -5.40 -23.81
C PHE A 325 17.79 -4.22 -23.82
N LEU A 326 16.87 -4.14 -22.85
CA LEU A 326 15.98 -2.99 -22.66
C LEU A 326 16.80 -1.71 -22.47
N THR A 327 17.74 -1.71 -21.53
CA THR A 327 18.60 -0.56 -21.22
C THR A 327 19.42 -0.13 -22.43
N TYR A 328 20.02 -1.10 -23.13
CA TYR A 328 20.78 -0.85 -24.35
C TYR A 328 19.90 -0.28 -25.47
N SER A 329 18.65 -0.76 -25.60
CA SER A 329 17.73 -0.36 -26.67
C SER A 329 17.51 1.16 -26.74
N VAL A 330 17.47 1.85 -25.59
CA VAL A 330 17.31 3.31 -25.47
C VAL A 330 18.43 4.08 -26.18
N GLY A 331 19.66 3.56 -26.10
CA GLY A 331 20.83 4.13 -26.77
C GLY A 331 20.93 3.83 -28.26
N THR A 332 20.18 2.84 -28.75
CA THR A 332 20.25 2.38 -30.14
C THR A 332 19.20 3.02 -31.06
N ARG A 333 19.24 2.62 -32.33
CA ARG A 333 18.19 2.93 -33.33
C ARG A 333 16.99 1.98 -33.22
N ARG A 334 16.96 1.09 -32.24
CA ARG A 334 15.81 0.21 -32.06
C ARG A 334 14.57 1.03 -31.76
N PRO A 335 13.42 0.54 -32.22
CA PRO A 335 12.20 1.26 -32.01
C PRO A 335 11.68 1.19 -30.57
N PHE A 336 11.15 2.31 -30.07
CA PHE A 336 10.71 2.42 -28.68
C PHE A 336 9.50 1.55 -28.33
N TRP A 337 8.67 1.17 -29.31
CA TRP A 337 7.54 0.26 -29.08
C TRP A 337 7.94 -1.16 -28.68
N LEU A 338 9.23 -1.50 -28.73
CA LEU A 338 9.74 -2.76 -28.19
C LEU A 338 9.92 -2.72 -26.66
N ALA A 339 9.97 -1.52 -26.05
CA ALA A 339 10.18 -1.40 -24.60
C ALA A 339 9.08 -2.12 -23.78
N PRO A 340 7.78 -1.96 -24.08
CA PRO A 340 6.73 -2.72 -23.39
C PRO A 340 6.89 -4.24 -23.51
N ILE A 341 7.38 -4.73 -24.67
CA ILE A 341 7.62 -6.16 -24.87
C ILE A 341 8.76 -6.65 -23.97
N TYR A 342 9.88 -5.91 -23.90
CA TYR A 342 10.97 -6.26 -22.99
C TYR A 342 10.53 -6.22 -21.53
N ILE A 343 9.73 -5.23 -21.15
CA ILE A 343 9.20 -5.11 -19.78
C ILE A 343 8.28 -6.28 -19.46
N ALA A 344 7.33 -6.60 -20.35
CA ALA A 344 6.44 -7.75 -20.16
C ALA A 344 7.23 -9.06 -20.08
N LEU A 345 8.22 -9.28 -20.95
CA LEU A 345 9.09 -10.45 -20.89
C LEU A 345 9.87 -10.51 -19.57
N PHE A 346 10.45 -9.39 -19.13
CA PHE A 346 11.14 -9.31 -17.84
C PHE A 346 10.23 -9.67 -16.67
N VAL A 347 9.03 -9.09 -16.63
CA VAL A 347 8.03 -9.33 -15.58
C VAL A 347 7.63 -10.80 -15.58
N MET A 348 7.31 -11.38 -16.73
CA MET A 348 6.93 -12.80 -16.83
C MET A 348 8.07 -13.73 -16.39
N THR A 349 9.31 -13.50 -16.85
CA THR A 349 10.44 -14.36 -16.49
C THR A 349 10.87 -14.16 -15.04
N GLY A 350 10.84 -12.92 -14.54
CA GLY A 350 11.16 -12.59 -13.14
C GLY A 350 10.13 -13.17 -12.18
N TYR A 351 8.85 -13.06 -12.51
CA TYR A 351 7.76 -13.66 -11.75
C TYR A 351 7.89 -15.18 -11.70
N ALA A 352 8.10 -15.84 -12.85
CA ALA A 352 8.30 -17.28 -12.91
C ALA A 352 9.56 -17.72 -12.13
N THR A 353 10.64 -16.92 -12.15
CA THR A 353 11.85 -17.18 -11.36
C THR A 353 11.54 -17.21 -9.86
N LEU A 354 10.71 -16.28 -9.38
CA LEU A 354 10.37 -16.19 -7.96
C LEU A 354 9.38 -17.29 -7.56
N MET A 355 8.33 -17.51 -8.35
CA MET A 355 7.33 -18.53 -8.02
C MET A 355 7.89 -19.96 -8.10
N ILE A 356 8.66 -20.32 -9.13
CA ILE A 356 9.23 -21.69 -9.27
C ILE A 356 10.28 -21.98 -8.20
N GLY A 357 10.91 -20.95 -7.64
CA GLY A 357 11.87 -21.11 -6.54
C GLY A 357 11.24 -21.03 -5.16
N ALA A 358 9.97 -20.65 -5.05
CA ALA A 358 9.29 -20.52 -3.78
C ALA A 358 8.74 -21.89 -3.35
N ASP A 359 9.10 -22.32 -2.15
CA ASP A 359 8.56 -23.51 -1.51
C ASP A 359 8.30 -23.25 -0.03
N VAL A 360 7.37 -24.00 0.55
CA VAL A 360 7.08 -23.94 1.98
C VAL A 360 8.09 -24.83 2.70
N GLU A 361 8.87 -24.23 3.59
CA GLU A 361 9.78 -24.97 4.46
C GLU A 361 9.43 -24.72 5.92
N THR A 362 9.44 -25.78 6.72
CA THR A 362 9.46 -25.69 8.17
C THR A 362 10.77 -25.04 8.61
N ILE A 363 10.70 -24.01 9.44
CA ILE A 363 11.90 -23.46 10.05
C ILE A 363 12.45 -24.56 10.98
N ALA A 364 13.50 -25.25 10.55
CA ALA A 364 14.36 -25.98 11.47
C ALA A 364 15.16 -24.91 12.23
N GLU A 365 14.53 -24.30 13.23
CA GLU A 365 15.32 -23.61 14.23
C GLU A 365 16.22 -24.66 14.90
N ASP A 366 17.48 -24.27 15.11
CA ASP A 366 18.35 -24.91 16.09
C ASP A 366 17.75 -24.53 17.46
N THR A 367 16.58 -25.09 17.77
CA THR A 367 15.77 -24.72 18.92
C THR A 367 16.41 -25.36 20.15
N PRO A 368 16.69 -24.60 21.21
CA PRO A 368 16.97 -25.19 22.51
C PRO A 368 15.70 -25.93 22.99
N GLU A 369 15.60 -27.22 22.67
CA GLU A 369 14.83 -28.33 23.27
C GLU A 369 13.40 -28.11 23.86
N ASP A 370 12.76 -26.94 23.79
CA ASP A 370 11.53 -26.67 24.57
C ASP A 370 10.52 -25.71 23.90
N LEU A 371 10.41 -25.70 22.56
CA LEU A 371 9.22 -25.15 21.90
C LEU A 371 8.34 -26.28 21.40
N SER A 372 7.24 -26.49 22.11
CA SER A 372 6.20 -27.42 21.75
C SER A 372 5.46 -27.01 20.47
N THR A 373 5.08 -28.00 19.66
CA THR A 373 4.15 -27.86 18.53
C THR A 373 2.67 -27.96 18.94
N GLU A 374 2.38 -28.25 20.20
CA GLU A 374 1.01 -28.28 20.71
C GLU A 374 0.48 -26.83 20.79
N PRO A 375 -0.78 -26.60 20.38
CA PRO A 375 -1.37 -25.28 20.45
C PRO A 375 -1.42 -24.78 21.91
N ILE A 376 -1.32 -23.47 22.11
CA ILE A 376 -1.66 -22.89 23.41
C ILE A 376 -3.15 -23.14 23.70
N GLU A 377 -3.44 -23.51 24.94
CA GLU A 377 -4.79 -23.59 25.49
C GLU A 377 -5.03 -22.37 26.37
N VAL A 378 -6.20 -21.76 26.20
CA VAL A 378 -6.62 -20.60 26.98
C VAL A 378 -7.95 -20.97 27.63
N GLU A 379 -7.95 -21.03 28.95
CA GLU A 379 -9.15 -21.29 29.76
C GLU A 379 -9.52 -20.01 30.51
N VAL A 380 -10.78 -19.58 30.39
CA VAL A 380 -11.31 -18.46 31.17
C VAL A 380 -11.75 -19.02 32.51
N LEU A 381 -11.16 -18.54 33.60
CA LEU A 381 -11.40 -19.04 34.97
C LEU A 381 -12.56 -18.32 35.68
N ASN A 382 -13.20 -17.37 35.00
CA ASN A 382 -14.31 -16.60 35.55
C ASN A 382 -15.59 -17.44 35.70
N ASP A 383 -16.39 -17.11 36.71
CA ASP A 383 -17.74 -17.64 36.88
C ASP A 383 -18.69 -17.04 35.83
N SER A 384 -19.72 -17.80 35.46
CA SER A 384 -20.74 -17.35 34.48
C SER A 384 -21.86 -16.50 35.09
N GLU A 385 -21.80 -16.21 36.40
CA GLU A 385 -22.71 -15.30 37.10
C GLU A 385 -21.89 -14.28 37.89
N ALA A 386 -22.26 -13.00 37.81
CA ALA A 386 -21.62 -11.90 38.54
C ALA A 386 -22.65 -10.92 39.11
N THR A 387 -22.31 -10.17 40.16
CA THR A 387 -23.20 -9.16 40.77
C THR A 387 -22.77 -7.76 40.39
N VAL A 388 -23.73 -6.88 40.09
CA VAL A 388 -23.46 -5.47 39.77
C VAL A 388 -22.71 -4.75 40.91
N GLY A 389 -21.66 -4.02 40.57
CA GLY A 389 -20.94 -3.15 41.51
C GLY A 389 -19.88 -3.83 42.39
N ASP A 390 -19.76 -5.16 42.34
CA ASP A 390 -18.67 -5.88 43.00
C ASP A 390 -17.36 -5.76 42.22
N GLU A 391 -16.23 -5.69 42.93
CA GLU A 391 -14.90 -5.82 42.31
C GLU A 391 -14.72 -7.23 41.78
N TRP A 392 -14.50 -7.34 40.48
CA TRP A 392 -14.37 -8.61 39.80
C TRP A 392 -13.01 -8.71 39.09
N THR A 393 -12.37 -9.86 39.19
CA THR A 393 -11.06 -10.09 38.57
C THR A 393 -11.25 -11.00 37.37
N LEU A 394 -11.04 -10.45 36.17
CA LEU A 394 -10.97 -11.23 34.93
C LEU A 394 -9.73 -12.12 34.98
N GLN A 395 -9.87 -13.41 34.70
CA GLN A 395 -8.78 -14.38 34.80
C GLN A 395 -8.78 -15.32 33.60
N ALA A 396 -7.62 -15.45 32.97
CA ALA A 396 -7.36 -16.44 31.94
C ALA A 396 -6.10 -17.24 32.28
N GLU A 397 -6.19 -18.57 32.22
CA GLU A 397 -5.05 -19.46 32.31
C GLU A 397 -4.56 -19.81 30.91
N VAL A 398 -3.28 -19.57 30.66
CA VAL A 398 -2.61 -19.88 29.39
C VAL A 398 -1.64 -21.03 29.62
N THR A 399 -1.90 -22.16 28.97
CA THR A 399 -1.03 -23.34 29.05
C THR A 399 -0.60 -23.83 27.68
N GLN A 400 0.51 -24.56 27.64
CA GLN A 400 0.99 -25.28 26.47
C GLN A 400 1.57 -26.62 26.94
N GLU A 401 1.13 -27.74 26.37
CA GLU A 401 1.46 -29.10 26.85
C GLU A 401 1.16 -29.35 28.35
N ASN A 402 0.13 -28.71 28.90
CA ASN A 402 -0.16 -28.71 30.34
C ASN A 402 0.94 -28.05 31.20
N LYS A 403 1.81 -27.22 30.61
CA LYS A 403 2.73 -26.33 31.34
C LYS A 403 2.23 -24.89 31.26
N PRO A 404 2.37 -24.08 32.31
CA PRO A 404 2.00 -22.67 32.28
C PRO A 404 2.87 -21.86 31.32
N VAL A 405 2.25 -20.94 30.59
CA VAL A 405 2.94 -20.00 29.69
C VAL A 405 3.14 -18.68 30.44
N GLU A 406 4.38 -18.43 30.86
CA GLU A 406 4.76 -17.25 31.68
C GLU A 406 5.21 -16.04 30.83
N ASP A 407 5.33 -16.24 29.52
CA ASP A 407 6.01 -15.36 28.57
C ASP A 407 5.14 -15.00 27.36
N ALA A 408 3.81 -14.90 27.53
CA ALA A 408 2.93 -14.40 26.48
C ALA A 408 3.35 -12.98 26.02
N ASP A 409 3.30 -12.75 24.71
CA ASP A 409 3.65 -11.47 24.09
C ASP A 409 2.65 -10.38 24.54
N TYR A 410 1.36 -10.72 24.59
CA TYR A 410 0.33 -9.92 25.23
C TYR A 410 -0.93 -10.75 25.58
N VAL A 411 -1.64 -10.31 26.62
CA VAL A 411 -2.98 -10.76 27.01
C VAL A 411 -3.84 -9.54 27.32
N ILE A 412 -4.90 -9.34 26.54
CA ILE A 412 -5.84 -8.22 26.69
C ILE A 412 -7.25 -8.80 26.77
N PHE A 413 -8.05 -8.38 27.73
CA PHE A 413 -9.45 -8.78 27.81
C PHE A 413 -10.32 -7.81 27.00
N GLU A 414 -11.11 -8.33 26.09
CA GLU A 414 -12.21 -7.59 25.48
C GLU A 414 -13.51 -7.94 26.21
N VAL A 415 -14.26 -6.92 26.61
CA VAL A 415 -15.53 -7.06 27.32
C VAL A 415 -16.61 -6.26 26.60
N TRP A 416 -17.69 -6.89 26.16
CA TRP A 416 -18.81 -6.22 25.48
C TRP A 416 -20.17 -6.75 25.92
N HIS A 417 -21.19 -5.88 25.88
CA HIS A 417 -22.57 -6.27 26.11
C HIS A 417 -23.21 -6.78 24.80
N ASP A 418 -24.24 -7.62 24.89
CA ASP A 418 -24.96 -8.16 23.71
C ASP A 418 -25.51 -7.07 22.76
N GLU A 419 -25.75 -5.86 23.27
CA GLU A 419 -26.24 -4.72 22.50
C GLU A 419 -25.13 -3.84 21.90
N ASP A 420 -23.85 -4.09 22.21
CA ASP A 420 -22.73 -3.25 21.79
C ASP A 420 -22.07 -3.74 20.48
N GLU A 421 -21.71 -2.80 19.60
CA GLU A 421 -20.95 -3.09 18.38
C GLU A 421 -19.43 -3.21 18.60
N GLN A 422 -18.91 -2.78 19.77
CA GLN A 422 -17.48 -2.77 20.11
C GLN A 422 -17.26 -3.05 21.61
N GLY A 423 -16.25 -3.86 21.94
CA GLY A 423 -15.87 -4.14 23.32
C GLY A 423 -14.85 -3.15 23.90
N ALA A 424 -14.84 -3.07 25.24
CA ALA A 424 -13.80 -2.39 25.99
C ALA A 424 -12.57 -3.29 26.12
N MET A 425 -11.40 -2.77 25.72
CA MET A 425 -10.11 -3.46 25.84
C MET A 425 -9.46 -3.14 27.19
N ILE A 426 -9.12 -4.17 27.95
CA ILE A 426 -8.57 -4.09 29.30
C ILE A 426 -7.23 -4.81 29.34
N ASP A 427 -6.15 -4.07 29.59
CA ASP A 427 -4.82 -4.64 29.75
C ASP A 427 -4.76 -5.53 31.01
N SER A 428 -4.22 -6.74 30.85
CA SER A 428 -3.99 -7.66 31.98
C SER A 428 -2.57 -7.55 32.53
N VAL A 429 -2.40 -8.06 33.75
CA VAL A 429 -1.11 -8.26 34.41
C VAL A 429 -0.87 -9.75 34.60
N HIS A 430 0.35 -10.19 34.36
CA HIS A 430 0.76 -11.57 34.60
C HIS A 430 0.90 -11.84 36.11
N ALA A 431 0.05 -12.73 36.65
CA ALA A 431 -0.01 -13.12 38.05
C ALA A 431 0.81 -14.39 38.38
N GLY A 432 1.39 -15.04 37.37
CA GLY A 432 2.22 -16.24 37.48
C GLY A 432 1.42 -17.55 37.39
N ASN A 433 2.12 -18.67 37.16
CA ASN A 433 1.52 -19.96 36.81
C ASN A 433 0.66 -19.89 35.54
N GLY A 434 1.05 -19.04 34.57
CA GLY A 434 0.31 -18.83 33.32
C GLY A 434 -1.02 -18.09 33.50
N ILE A 435 -1.28 -17.51 34.67
CA ILE A 435 -2.50 -16.75 34.95
C ILE A 435 -2.28 -15.27 34.62
N TYR A 436 -3.20 -14.73 33.84
CA TYR A 436 -3.26 -13.31 33.49
C TYR A 436 -4.56 -12.72 34.02
N GLU A 437 -4.45 -11.58 34.72
CA GLU A 437 -5.54 -11.00 35.49
C GLU A 437 -5.77 -9.52 35.19
N ALA A 438 -7.02 -9.08 35.20
CA ALA A 438 -7.39 -7.67 35.11
C ALA A 438 -8.56 -7.34 36.04
N ASP A 439 -8.49 -6.20 36.72
CA ASP A 439 -9.58 -5.73 37.58
C ASP A 439 -10.69 -5.07 36.72
N PHE A 440 -11.94 -5.47 36.97
CA PHE A 440 -13.12 -4.95 36.28
C PHE A 440 -14.31 -4.83 37.23
N GLN A 441 -15.26 -3.94 36.90
CA GLN A 441 -16.51 -3.77 37.63
C GLN A 441 -17.65 -3.66 36.63
N PHE A 442 -18.70 -4.47 36.82
CA PHE A 442 -19.89 -4.39 36.00
C PHE A 442 -20.79 -3.24 36.47
N PRO A 443 -21.09 -2.26 35.60
CA PRO A 443 -21.90 -1.10 35.98
C PRO A 443 -23.41 -1.40 36.01
N ASP A 444 -23.88 -2.36 35.21
CA ASP A 444 -25.31 -2.59 34.96
C ASP A 444 -25.63 -4.09 34.76
N VAL A 445 -26.87 -4.47 35.10
CA VAL A 445 -27.43 -5.83 34.87
C VAL A 445 -27.52 -6.08 33.37
N SER A 446 -26.80 -7.08 32.87
CA SER A 446 -26.75 -7.42 31.46
C SER A 446 -26.07 -8.77 31.22
N THR A 447 -26.26 -9.34 30.03
CA THR A 447 -25.41 -10.42 29.52
C THR A 447 -24.15 -9.79 28.91
N VAL A 448 -23.00 -10.19 29.42
CA VAL A 448 -21.69 -9.69 29.00
C VAL A 448 -20.85 -10.84 28.45
N TYR A 449 -20.09 -10.54 27.41
CA TYR A 449 -19.12 -11.46 26.83
C TYR A 449 -17.71 -11.01 27.15
N ILE A 450 -16.87 -11.97 27.51
CA ILE A 450 -15.46 -11.77 27.86
C ILE A 450 -14.63 -12.62 26.93
N GLN A 451 -13.67 -11.99 26.27
CA GLN A 451 -12.77 -12.66 25.34
C GLN A 451 -11.33 -12.22 25.62
N PRO A 452 -10.48 -13.08 26.22
CA PRO A 452 -9.05 -12.81 26.29
C PRO A 452 -8.42 -12.97 24.89
N HIS A 453 -7.81 -11.91 24.40
CA HIS A 453 -6.92 -11.89 23.24
C HIS A 453 -5.52 -12.29 23.70
N VAL A 454 -5.18 -13.57 23.54
CA VAL A 454 -3.88 -14.11 23.96
C VAL A 454 -3.00 -14.34 22.75
N THR A 455 -1.85 -13.67 22.71
CA THR A 455 -0.76 -14.01 21.80
C THR A 455 0.43 -14.51 22.58
N ALA A 456 0.86 -15.72 22.30
CA ALA A 456 2.06 -16.30 22.88
C ALA A 456 2.75 -17.23 21.88
N ARG A 457 4.07 -17.09 21.75
CA ARG A 457 4.91 -18.04 20.98
C ARG A 457 4.43 -18.19 19.53
N GLY A 458 4.00 -17.08 18.91
CA GLY A 458 3.52 -17.06 17.54
C GLY A 458 2.14 -17.70 17.32
N MET A 459 1.37 -17.90 18.39
CA MET A 459 -0.01 -18.40 18.33
C MET A 459 -0.96 -17.40 18.98
N HIS A 460 -2.17 -17.29 18.42
CA HIS A 460 -3.22 -16.41 18.91
C HIS A 460 -4.49 -17.19 19.23
N ARG A 461 -5.09 -16.98 20.42
CA ARG A 461 -6.32 -17.65 20.86
C ARG A 461 -7.25 -16.65 21.56
N MET A 462 -8.54 -16.78 21.25
CA MET A 462 -9.59 -15.86 21.70
C MET A 462 -10.87 -16.61 22.10
N PRO A 463 -10.86 -17.42 23.17
CA PRO A 463 -12.09 -18.07 23.65
C PRO A 463 -13.10 -17.02 24.13
N VAL A 464 -14.39 -17.23 23.87
CA VAL A 464 -15.46 -16.34 24.37
C VAL A 464 -16.12 -17.01 25.57
N HIS A 465 -16.30 -16.25 26.65
CA HIS A 465 -17.03 -16.66 27.85
C HIS A 465 -18.21 -15.72 28.09
N GLU A 466 -19.40 -16.28 28.31
CA GLU A 466 -20.63 -15.53 28.57
C GLU A 466 -20.90 -15.45 30.07
N VAL A 467 -21.28 -14.27 30.54
CA VAL A 467 -21.52 -13.97 31.95
C VAL A 467 -22.87 -13.28 32.09
N GLU A 468 -23.72 -13.82 32.96
CA GLU A 468 -24.96 -13.16 33.38
C GLU A 468 -24.68 -12.28 34.60
N VAL A 469 -24.79 -10.96 34.42
CA VAL A 469 -24.66 -10.00 35.52
C VAL A 469 -26.04 -9.75 36.13
N VAL A 470 -26.20 -10.05 37.42
CA VAL A 470 -27.45 -9.92 38.18
C VAL A 470 -27.38 -8.81 39.23
N ASP A 471 -28.54 -8.31 39.64
CA ASP A 471 -28.69 -7.44 40.81
C ASP A 471 -29.02 -8.31 42.04
N ASP A 472 -28.50 -7.92 43.21
CA ASP A 472 -28.52 -8.72 44.45
C ASP A 472 -29.91 -8.82 45.11
#